data_AF-A0A959P112-F1
#
_entry.id   AF-A0A959P112-F1
#
_cell.length_a   1.000
_cell.length_b   1.000
_cell.length_c   1.000
_cell.angle_alpha   90.00
_cell.angle_beta   90.00
_cell.angle_gamma   90.00
#
_symmetry.space_group_name_H-M   'P 1'
#
loop_
_entity.id
_entity.type
_entity.pdbx_description
1 polymer ?
#
loop_
_entity_poly.entity_id
_entity_poly.type
_entity_poly.pdbx_seq_one_letter_code
_entity_poly.pdbx_strand_id
1 'polypeptide(L)'
;MIGLLPTGGGKSLTYQLASMLQPGVTMVIDPIKSLMQDQFDSLVKVGIDCCNFINSKLDKFEREIAIDKLTKSNILFTFISPERLQIDSFRATLQTMHDNSVYFSYCVIDEVHCVSEWGHDFR
;
A
#
# COMPACT_ATOMS: atom_id res chain seq x y z
N MET A 1 7.00 4.67 -13.83
CA MET A 1 7.15 6.14 -13.67
C MET A 1 8.05 6.38 -12.47
N ILE A 2 8.90 7.40 -12.49
CA ILE A 2 9.70 7.80 -11.32
C ILE A 2 9.27 9.21 -10.93
N GLY A 3 8.85 9.40 -9.67
CA GLY A 3 8.49 10.68 -9.11
C GLY A 3 9.57 11.20 -8.17
N LEU A 4 10.24 12.28 -8.54
CA LEU A 4 11.25 12.95 -7.71
C LEU A 4 10.70 14.27 -7.21
N LEU A 5 10.23 14.28 -5.97
CA LEU A 5 9.67 15.45 -5.29
C LEU A 5 10.14 15.41 -3.83
N PRO A 6 10.31 16.56 -3.16
CA PRO A 6 10.60 16.59 -1.74
C PRO A 6 9.45 15.99 -0.91
N THR A 7 9.72 15.60 0.33
CA THR A 7 8.66 15.19 1.28
C THR A 7 7.67 16.34 1.48
N GLY A 8 6.37 16.04 1.52
CA GLY A 8 5.31 17.05 1.52
C GLY A 8 5.04 17.74 0.17
N GLY A 9 5.83 17.46 -0.88
CA GLY A 9 5.67 18.04 -2.22
C GLY A 9 4.53 17.44 -3.07
N GLY A 10 3.61 16.67 -2.48
CA GLY A 10 2.46 16.11 -3.19
C GLY A 10 2.70 14.79 -3.94
N LYS A 11 3.78 14.04 -3.62
CA LYS A 11 4.03 12.69 -4.18
C LYS A 11 2.83 11.77 -4.00
N SER A 12 2.31 11.70 -2.77
CA SER A 12 1.21 10.80 -2.42
C SER A 12 -0.06 11.12 -3.19
N LEU A 13 -0.37 12.41 -3.37
CA LEU A 13 -1.54 12.84 -4.13
C LEU A 13 -1.53 12.33 -5.58
N THR A 14 -0.34 12.25 -6.19
CA THR A 14 -0.20 11.80 -7.59
C THR A 14 -0.68 10.36 -7.77
N TYR A 15 -0.19 9.43 -6.94
CA TYR A 15 -0.63 8.03 -7.05
C TYR A 15 -2.02 7.83 -6.47
N GLN A 16 -2.44 8.59 -5.44
CA GLN A 16 -3.79 8.48 -4.88
C GLN A 16 -4.86 8.84 -5.91
N LEU A 17 -4.69 9.96 -6.62
CA LEU A 17 -5.59 10.36 -7.70
C LEU A 17 -5.56 9.34 -8.85
N ALA A 18 -4.38 8.87 -9.26
CA ALA A 18 -4.28 7.85 -10.30
C ALA A 18 -5.03 6.57 -9.91
N SER A 19 -4.88 6.12 -8.65
CA SER A 19 -5.55 4.93 -8.11
C SER A 19 -7.07 5.05 -8.18
N MET A 20 -7.62 6.22 -7.86
CA MET A 20 -9.08 6.48 -7.89
C MET A 20 -9.66 6.49 -9.30
N LEU A 21 -8.82 6.73 -10.31
CA LEU A 21 -9.23 6.84 -11.71
C LEU A 21 -9.13 5.52 -12.47
N GLN A 22 -8.63 4.44 -11.83
CA GLN A 22 -8.49 3.12 -12.45
C GLN A 22 -9.32 2.06 -11.76
N PRO A 23 -9.88 1.09 -12.50
CA PRO A 23 -10.48 -0.09 -11.88
C PRO A 23 -9.41 -0.98 -11.23
N GLY A 24 -9.75 -1.60 -10.09
CA GLY A 24 -8.87 -2.50 -9.36
C GLY A 24 -8.25 -1.86 -8.12
N VAL A 25 -7.35 -2.61 -7.47
CA VAL A 25 -6.72 -2.20 -6.21
C VAL A 25 -5.31 -1.67 -6.48
N THR A 26 -4.93 -0.55 -5.88
CA THR A 26 -3.53 -0.11 -5.87
C THR A 26 -2.80 -0.60 -4.63
N MET A 27 -1.61 -1.14 -4.83
CA MET A 27 -0.70 -1.52 -3.75
C MET A 27 0.38 -0.45 -3.59
N VAL A 28 0.53 0.07 -2.38
CA VAL A 28 1.59 1.02 -2.03
C VAL A 28 2.54 0.36 -1.04
N ILE A 29 3.79 0.19 -1.44
CA ILE A 29 4.85 -0.41 -0.64
C ILE A 29 5.61 0.71 0.05
N ASP A 30 5.60 0.74 1.38
CA ASP A 30 6.21 1.80 2.19
C ASP A 30 7.06 1.19 3.32
N PRO A 31 8.38 1.47 3.40
CA PRO A 31 9.25 0.97 4.45
C PRO A 31 8.99 1.61 5.83
N ILE A 32 8.25 2.73 5.90
CA ILE A 32 8.05 3.53 7.11
C ILE A 32 6.63 3.28 7.68
N LYS A 33 6.51 2.37 8.63
CA LYS A 33 5.22 1.96 9.24
C LYS A 33 4.42 3.11 9.87
N SER A 34 5.08 4.15 10.38
CA SER A 34 4.40 5.35 10.89
C SER A 34 3.78 6.16 9.77
N LEU A 35 4.48 6.30 8.63
CA LEU A 35 3.99 7.04 7.47
C LEU A 35 2.74 6.38 6.88
N MET A 36 2.69 5.05 6.82
CA MET A 36 1.50 4.30 6.41
C MET A 36 0.25 4.70 7.22
N GLN A 37 0.39 4.83 8.55
CA GLN A 37 -0.72 5.23 9.43
C GLN A 37 -1.10 6.69 9.18
N ASP A 38 -0.12 7.59 9.10
CA ASP A 38 -0.35 9.01 8.87
C ASP A 38 -1.07 9.25 7.54
N GLN A 39 -0.71 8.49 6.50
CA GLN A 39 -1.37 8.53 5.19
C GLN A 39 -2.81 8.01 5.29
N PHE A 40 -3.04 6.87 5.93
CA PHE A 40 -4.39 6.34 6.16
C PHE A 40 -5.27 7.33 6.93
N ASP A 41 -4.78 7.87 8.05
CA ASP A 41 -5.52 8.82 8.88
C ASP A 41 -5.85 10.11 8.09
N SER A 42 -4.92 10.58 7.26
CA SER A 42 -5.13 11.76 6.41
C SER A 42 -6.22 11.53 5.37
N LEU A 43 -6.28 10.34 4.77
CA LEU A 43 -7.29 9.97 3.78
C LEU A 43 -8.68 9.82 4.40
N VAL A 44 -8.77 9.14 5.56
CA VAL A 44 -10.02 9.01 6.30
C VAL A 44 -10.56 10.39 6.70
N LYS A 45 -9.70 11.31 7.14
CA LYS A 45 -10.08 12.69 7.49
C LYS A 45 -10.73 13.46 6.35
N VAL A 46 -10.39 13.16 5.09
CA VAL A 46 -10.99 13.81 3.91
C VAL A 46 -12.12 12.98 3.29
N GLY A 47 -12.57 11.91 3.96
CA GLY A 47 -13.70 11.09 3.53
C GLY A 47 -13.35 9.92 2.61
N ILE A 48 -12.07 9.56 2.49
CA ILE A 48 -11.61 8.42 1.69
C ILE A 48 -11.33 7.25 2.64
N ASP A 49 -12.37 6.46 2.93
CA ASP A 49 -12.34 5.34 3.87
C ASP A 49 -12.12 3.97 3.18
N CYS A 50 -12.19 3.94 1.85
CA CYS A 50 -11.86 2.78 1.02
C CYS A 50 -10.33 2.60 0.87
N CYS A 51 -9.60 2.67 1.99
CA CYS A 51 -8.17 2.39 2.06
C CYS A 51 -7.84 1.62 3.34
N ASN A 52 -6.69 0.96 3.38
CA ASN A 52 -6.19 0.33 4.60
C ASN A 52 -4.65 0.23 4.59
N PHE A 53 -4.09 -0.28 5.67
CA PHE A 53 -2.68 -0.65 5.76
C PHE A 53 -2.53 -2.06 6.31
N ILE A 54 -1.46 -2.77 5.93
CA ILE A 54 -1.11 -4.10 6.39
C ILE A 54 0.35 -4.08 6.82
N ASN A 55 0.57 -3.92 8.13
CA ASN A 55 1.90 -3.92 8.73
C ASN A 55 1.90 -4.71 10.06
N SER A 56 3.01 -4.66 10.79
CA SER A 56 3.16 -5.40 12.05
C SER A 56 2.48 -4.76 13.27
N LYS A 57 1.85 -3.59 13.13
CA LYS A 57 1.09 -2.95 14.23
C LYS A 57 -0.30 -3.56 14.40
N LEU A 58 -0.89 -4.08 13.31
CA LEU A 58 -2.19 -4.74 13.36
C LEU A 58 -2.08 -6.05 14.12
N ASP A 59 -3.08 -6.33 14.95
CA ASP A 59 -3.23 -7.64 15.55
C ASP A 59 -3.62 -8.69 14.49
N LYS A 60 -3.72 -9.95 14.90
CA LYS A 60 -4.04 -11.04 13.97
C LYS A 60 -5.41 -10.84 13.30
N PHE A 61 -6.41 -10.42 14.07
CA PHE A 61 -7.79 -10.30 13.61
C PHE A 61 -7.97 -9.08 12.70
N GLU A 62 -7.44 -7.92 13.08
CA GLU A 62 -7.42 -6.71 12.26
C GLU A 62 -6.72 -6.96 10.92
N ARG A 63 -5.61 -7.70 10.96
CA ARG A 63 -4.87 -8.07 9.75
C ARG A 63 -5.65 -9.00 8.85
N GLU A 64 -6.36 -9.99 9.40
CA GLU A 64 -7.24 -10.87 8.62
C GLU A 64 -8.36 -10.07 7.94
N ILE A 65 -8.96 -9.11 8.64
CA ILE A 65 -9.96 -8.19 8.05
C ILE A 65 -9.35 -7.34 6.93
N ALA A 66 -8.16 -6.78 7.15
CA ALA A 66 -7.49 -5.94 6.14
C ALA A 66 -7.16 -6.74 4.87
N ILE A 67 -6.73 -8.00 5.03
CA ILE A 67 -6.46 -8.91 3.92
C ILE A 67 -7.76 -9.31 3.21
N ASP A 68 -8.82 -9.61 3.94
CA ASP A 68 -10.13 -9.94 3.36
C ASP A 68 -10.70 -8.79 2.52
N LYS A 69 -10.56 -7.55 3.02
CA LYS A 69 -10.94 -6.35 2.26
C LYS A 69 -10.12 -6.19 0.97
N LEU A 70 -8.82 -6.47 1.03
CA LEU A 70 -7.93 -6.44 -0.12
C LEU A 70 -8.32 -7.49 -1.16
N THR A 71 -8.50 -8.75 -0.76
CA THR A 71 -8.77 -9.86 -1.68
C THR A 71 -10.14 -9.79 -2.33
N LYS A 72 -11.09 -9.08 -1.72
CA LYS A 72 -12.45 -8.85 -2.25
C LYS A 72 -12.60 -7.53 -3.01
N SER A 73 -11.52 -6.77 -3.22
CA SER A 73 -11.57 -5.45 -3.87
C SER A 73 -12.47 -4.41 -3.16
N ASN A 74 -12.61 -4.51 -1.83
CA ASN A 74 -13.39 -3.57 -1.01
C ASN A 74 -12.60 -2.30 -0.63
N ILE A 75 -11.45 -2.07 -1.26
CA ILE A 75 -10.57 -0.93 -1.04
C ILE A 75 -10.02 -0.45 -2.39
N LEU A 76 -9.75 0.84 -2.49
CA LEU A 76 -9.09 1.46 -3.64
C LEU A 76 -7.58 1.25 -3.57
N PHE A 77 -6.98 1.33 -2.38
CA PHE A 77 -5.57 1.06 -2.20
C PHE A 77 -5.23 0.57 -0.80
N THR A 78 -4.11 -0.17 -0.72
CA THR A 78 -3.55 -0.73 0.51
C THR A 78 -2.10 -0.32 0.68
N PHE A 79 -1.73 0.12 1.88
CA PHE A 79 -0.33 0.33 2.25
C PHE A 79 0.24 -0.96 2.82
N ILE A 80 1.37 -1.43 2.30
CA ILE A 80 2.00 -2.68 2.71
C ILE A 80 3.48 -2.44 3.05
N SER A 81 3.96 -3.02 4.16
CA SER A 81 5.38 -2.96 4.48
C SER A 81 6.18 -3.98 3.64
N PRO A 82 7.44 -3.70 3.25
CA PRO A 82 8.25 -4.62 2.45
C PRO A 82 8.40 -6.01 3.09
N GLU A 83 8.53 -6.08 4.41
CA GLU A 83 8.69 -7.35 5.15
C GLU A 83 7.44 -8.22 5.03
N ARG A 84 6.26 -7.64 4.81
CA ARG A 84 5.02 -8.40 4.59
C ARG A 84 5.05 -9.13 3.24
N LEU A 85 5.63 -8.53 2.21
CA LEU A 85 5.77 -9.13 0.89
C LEU A 85 6.81 -10.27 0.85
N GLN A 86 7.67 -10.35 1.86
CA GLN A 86 8.62 -11.46 2.01
C GLN A 86 7.94 -12.74 2.52
N ILE A 87 6.73 -12.64 3.08
CA ILE A 87 5.99 -13.78 3.62
C ILE A 87 5.31 -14.58 2.50
N ASP A 88 5.67 -15.85 2.36
CA ASP A 88 5.15 -16.74 1.31
C ASP A 88 3.62 -16.86 1.33
N SER A 89 3.02 -17.04 2.51
CA SER A 89 1.56 -17.15 2.63
C SER A 89 0.84 -15.86 2.22
N PHE A 90 1.48 -14.70 2.41
CA PHE A 90 0.94 -13.44 1.93
C PHE A 90 1.00 -13.36 0.41
N ARG A 91 2.14 -13.73 -0.21
CA ARG A 91 2.27 -13.79 -1.67
C ARG A 91 1.28 -14.77 -2.30
N ALA A 92 1.07 -15.94 -1.68
CA ALA A 92 0.05 -16.90 -2.12
C ALA A 92 -1.36 -16.28 -2.06
N THR A 93 -1.67 -15.50 -1.03
CA THR A 93 -2.94 -14.78 -0.92
C THR A 93 -3.11 -13.73 -2.03
N LEU A 94 -2.05 -13.03 -2.42
CA LEU A 94 -2.11 -12.07 -3.54
C LEU A 94 -2.36 -12.78 -4.88
N GLN A 95 -1.81 -13.99 -5.06
CA GLN A 95 -2.00 -14.78 -6.27
C GLN A 95 -3.46 -15.22 -6.45
N THR A 96 -4.17 -15.57 -5.38
CA THR A 96 -5.58 -15.98 -5.45
C THR A 96 -6.52 -14.83 -5.85
N MET A 97 -6.08 -13.57 -5.77
CA MET A 97 -6.90 -12.43 -6.20
C MET A 97 -7.23 -12.51 -7.69
N HIS A 98 -6.29 -12.97 -8.51
CA HIS A 98 -6.52 -13.17 -9.94
C HIS A 98 -7.65 -14.17 -10.21
N ASP A 99 -7.66 -15.29 -9.48
CA ASP A 99 -8.70 -16.32 -9.58
C ASP A 99 -10.08 -15.78 -9.16
N ASN A 100 -10.11 -14.81 -8.24
CA ASN A 100 -11.32 -14.13 -7.78
C ASN A 100 -11.71 -12.93 -8.66
N SER A 101 -11.10 -12.75 -9.84
CA SER A 101 -11.33 -11.60 -10.73
C SER A 101 -11.04 -10.23 -10.08
N VAL A 102 -10.10 -10.19 -9.13
CA VAL A 102 -9.59 -8.97 -8.51
C VAL A 102 -8.20 -8.67 -9.03
N TYR A 103 -8.04 -7.48 -9.59
CA TYR A 103 -6.80 -7.06 -10.28
C TYR A 103 -6.16 -5.86 -9.60
N PHE A 104 -4.84 -5.76 -9.73
CA PHE A 104 -4.09 -4.59 -9.31
C PHE A 104 -4.05 -3.55 -10.43
N SER A 105 -4.39 -2.29 -10.11
CA SER A 105 -4.26 -1.17 -11.04
C SER A 105 -2.84 -0.61 -11.07
N TYR A 106 -2.26 -0.42 -9.88
CA TYR A 106 -0.90 0.07 -9.72
C TYR A 106 -0.16 -0.65 -8.60
N CYS A 107 1.16 -0.73 -8.74
CA CYS A 107 2.10 -1.02 -7.67
C CYS A 107 3.02 0.19 -7.52
N VAL A 108 2.97 0.82 -6.34
CA VAL A 108 3.73 2.02 -5.99
C VAL A 108 4.78 1.61 -4.96
N ILE A 109 6.02 2.03 -5.15
CA ILE A 109 7.08 1.90 -4.16
C ILE A 109 7.37 3.31 -3.66
N ASP A 110 6.94 3.62 -2.44
CA ASP A 110 7.26 4.87 -1.77
C ASP A 110 8.64 4.77 -1.09
N GLU A 111 9.29 5.92 -0.90
CA GLU A 111 10.66 5.99 -0.36
C GLU A 111 11.64 5.02 -1.02
N VAL A 112 11.59 4.90 -2.35
CA VAL A 112 12.42 3.98 -3.15
C VAL A 112 13.93 4.15 -2.93
N HIS A 113 14.35 5.28 -2.38
CA HIS A 113 15.75 5.49 -2.01
C HIS A 113 16.26 4.47 -0.97
N CYS A 114 15.36 3.85 -0.19
CA CYS A 114 15.68 2.77 0.76
C CYS A 114 16.24 1.51 0.08
N VAL A 115 16.03 1.28 -1.23
CA VAL A 115 16.61 0.11 -1.92
C VAL A 115 18.03 0.37 -2.44
N SER A 116 18.58 1.57 -2.25
CA SER A 116 19.93 1.92 -2.70
C SER A 116 20.93 1.74 -1.56
N GLU A 117 21.99 0.94 -1.78
CA GLU A 117 23.11 0.78 -0.84
C GLU A 117 23.82 2.11 -0.49
N TRP A 118 23.67 3.09 -1.37
CA TRP A 118 24.22 4.45 -1.20
C TRP A 118 23.24 5.40 -0.52
N GLY A 119 22.01 4.95 -0.26
CA GLY A 119 20.99 5.69 0.47
C GLY A 119 21.25 5.65 1.98
N HIS A 120 20.89 6.72 2.68
CA HIS A 120 21.07 6.81 4.13
C HIS A 120 20.27 5.77 4.92
N ASP A 121 19.20 5.20 4.32
CA ASP A 121 18.26 4.28 4.94
C ASP A 121 18.13 2.94 4.17
N PHE A 122 19.26 2.36 3.73
CA PHE A 122 19.28 1.11 2.97
C PHE A 122 18.60 -0.07 3.71
N ARG A 123 17.69 -0.79 3.02
CA ARG A 123 16.94 -1.97 3.52
C ARG A 123 16.59 -2.98 2.43
#